data_AF-A0A094A835-F1
#
_entry.id   AF-A0A094A835-F1
#
_cell.length_a   1.000
_cell.length_b   1.000
_cell.length_c   1.000
_cell.angle_alpha   90.00
_cell.angle_beta   90.00
_cell.angle_gamma   90.00
#
_symmetry.space_group_name_H-M   'P 1'
#
loop_
_entity.id
_entity.type
_entity.pdbx_description
1 polymer ?
#
loop_
_entity_poly.entity_id
_entity_poly.type
_entity_poly.pdbx_seq_one_letter_code
_entity_poly.pdbx_strand_id
1 'polypeptide(L)'
;MDHALASLLVGRDVASGEALPGLQEEGSGMSRTDMVRCKSIVEQTRVVVVEVMGREGEVEDEESVAAETTEDEETDGGDTRMGWDEEDDDEAALHNMDVAKVYENTIERLNEALNRGTAYDVGASG
;
A
#
# COMPACT_ATOMS: atom_id res chain seq x y z
N MET A 1 -8.47 4.68 2.64
CA MET A 1 -7.43 5.63 3.05
C MET A 1 -7.05 5.25 4.45
N ASP A 2 -5.76 5.29 4.77
CA ASP A 2 -5.31 4.98 6.13
C ASP A 2 -5.84 6.00 7.15
N HIS A 3 -6.04 5.55 8.39
CA HIS A 3 -6.59 6.35 9.48
C HIS A 3 -5.77 7.61 9.78
N ALA A 4 -4.45 7.51 9.80
CA ALA A 4 -3.58 8.65 10.11
C ALA A 4 -3.67 9.71 9.01
N LEU A 5 -3.63 9.28 7.75
CA LEU A 5 -3.78 10.19 6.61
C LEU A 5 -5.17 10.85 6.60
N ALA A 6 -6.22 10.08 6.83
CA ALA A 6 -7.59 10.61 6.88
C ALA A 6 -7.73 11.66 8.00
N SER A 7 -7.10 11.42 9.15
CA SER A 7 -7.12 12.34 10.28
C SER A 7 -6.33 13.62 10.00
N LEU A 8 -5.15 13.50 9.37
CA LEU A 8 -4.35 14.65 8.94
C LEU A 8 -5.05 15.49 7.87
N LEU A 9 -5.76 14.84 6.94
CA LEU A 9 -6.51 15.53 5.88
C LEU A 9 -7.58 16.46 6.47
N VAL A 10 -8.22 16.06 7.57
CA VAL A 10 -9.30 16.82 8.23
C VAL A 10 -8.79 17.70 9.39
N GLY A 11 -7.60 17.42 9.93
CA GLY A 11 -7.06 18.06 11.14
C GLY A 11 -7.64 17.51 12.45
N ARG A 12 -8.38 16.40 12.38
CA ARG A 12 -9.05 15.76 13.51
C ARG A 12 -8.93 14.25 13.41
N ASP A 13 -8.83 13.60 14.55
CA ASP A 13 -8.88 12.15 14.63
C ASP A 13 -10.24 11.65 14.10
N VAL A 14 -10.25 10.84 13.05
CA VAL A 14 -11.52 10.45 12.39
C VAL A 14 -12.35 9.46 13.20
N ALA A 15 -11.76 8.77 14.17
CA ALA A 15 -12.47 7.82 15.03
C ALA A 15 -13.16 8.53 16.22
N SER A 16 -12.46 9.45 16.87
CA SER A 16 -12.94 10.17 18.08
C SER A 16 -13.54 11.55 17.78
N GLY A 17 -13.15 12.18 16.67
CA GLY A 17 -13.53 13.54 16.31
C GLY A 17 -12.73 14.64 17.02
N GLU A 18 -11.75 14.28 17.85
CA GLU A 18 -10.91 15.22 18.58
C GLU A 18 -9.93 15.94 17.64
N ALA A 19 -9.64 17.22 17.93
CA ALA A 19 -8.66 17.97 17.15
C ALA A 19 -7.25 17.43 17.38
N LEU A 20 -6.51 17.19 16.29
CA LEU A 20 -5.15 16.65 16.40
C LEU A 20 -4.22 17.69 17.04
N PRO A 21 -3.28 17.28 17.92
CA PRO A 21 -2.24 18.16 18.48
C PRO A 21 -1.53 19.00 17.40
N GLY A 22 -1.48 20.33 17.58
CA GLY A 22 -0.90 21.26 16.60
C GLY A 22 -1.82 21.66 15.45
N LEU A 23 -3.03 21.08 15.38
CA LEU A 23 -4.04 21.30 14.35
C LEU A 23 -5.38 21.71 15.00
N GLN A 24 -5.34 22.47 16.10
CA GLN A 24 -6.54 22.87 16.85
C GLN A 24 -7.41 23.91 16.11
N GLU A 25 -6.83 24.66 15.18
CA GLU A 25 -7.55 25.74 14.46
C GLU A 25 -8.58 25.19 13.45
N GLU A 26 -9.63 25.96 13.19
CA GLU A 26 -10.61 25.58 12.16
C GLU A 26 -9.96 25.59 10.78
N GLY A 27 -10.07 24.48 10.05
CA GLY A 27 -9.43 24.32 8.75
C GLY A 27 -7.92 24.01 8.81
N SER A 28 -7.41 23.62 9.98
CA SER A 28 -6.00 23.28 10.19
C SER A 28 -5.50 22.04 9.44
N GLY A 29 -6.38 21.19 8.89
CA GLY A 29 -6.00 19.99 8.13
C GLY A 29 -5.04 20.29 6.97
N MET A 30 -4.65 19.23 6.23
CA MET A 30 -3.67 19.38 5.15
C MET A 30 -3.96 20.58 4.24
N SER A 31 -2.97 21.47 4.11
CA SER A 31 -3.04 22.58 3.16
C SER A 31 -3.12 22.03 1.73
N ARG A 32 -3.54 22.87 0.77
CA ARG A 32 -3.55 22.47 -0.65
C ARG A 32 -2.18 21.97 -1.12
N THR A 33 -1.10 22.62 -0.68
CA THR A 33 0.27 22.22 -1.00
C THR A 33 0.61 20.86 -0.39
N ASP A 34 0.22 20.61 0.87
CA ASP A 34 0.47 19.34 1.54
C ASP A 34 -0.34 18.20 0.92
N MET A 35 -1.58 18.45 0.49
CA MET A 35 -2.39 17.48 -0.24
C MET A 35 -1.74 17.08 -1.58
N VAL A 36 -1.25 18.06 -2.36
CA VAL A 36 -0.55 17.78 -3.63
C VAL A 36 0.74 16.99 -3.39
N ARG A 37 1.52 17.37 -2.35
CA ARG A 37 2.74 16.65 -1.98
C ARG A 37 2.44 15.23 -1.53
N CYS A 38 1.46 15.05 -0.64
CA CYS A 38 1.04 13.74 -0.15
C CYS A 38 0.56 12.85 -1.29
N LYS A 39 -0.26 13.39 -2.20
CA LYS A 39 -0.73 12.68 -3.40
C LYS A 39 0.44 12.21 -4.27
N SER A 40 1.40 13.09 -4.57
CA SER A 40 2.59 12.75 -5.36
C SER A 40 3.42 11.62 -4.73
N ILE A 41 3.65 11.70 -3.41
CA ILE A 41 4.39 10.66 -2.67
C ILE A 41 3.64 9.33 -2.73
N VAL A 42 2.34 9.34 -2.45
CA VAL A 42 1.49 8.15 -2.48
C VAL A 42 1.46 7.50 -3.87
N GLU A 43 1.35 8.29 -4.93
CA GLU A 43 1.39 7.81 -6.32
C GLU A 43 2.71 7.11 -6.64
N GLN A 44 3.85 7.69 -6.21
CA GLN A 44 5.17 7.10 -6.41
C GLN A 44 5.35 5.82 -5.58
N THR A 45 4.95 5.83 -4.31
CA THR A 45 5.06 4.65 -3.43
C THR A 45 4.17 3.51 -3.92
N ARG A 46 2.96 3.79 -4.44
CA ARG A 46 2.06 2.78 -5.00
C ARG A 46 2.72 1.97 -6.11
N VAL A 47 3.52 2.61 -6.98
CA VAL A 47 4.26 1.91 -8.05
C VAL A 47 5.25 0.92 -7.45
N VAL A 48 6.06 1.37 -6.49
CA VAL A 48 7.07 0.52 -5.84
C VAL A 48 6.42 -0.64 -5.09
N VAL A 49 5.33 -0.39 -4.35
CA VAL A 49 4.63 -1.43 -3.59
C VAL A 49 4.01 -2.48 -4.51
N VAL A 50 3.35 -2.06 -5.60
CA VAL A 50 2.79 -3.01 -6.58
C VAL A 50 3.89 -3.83 -7.26
N GLU A 51 5.04 -3.23 -7.56
CA GLU A 51 6.19 -3.97 -8.11
C GLU A 51 6.75 -5.01 -7.14
N VAL A 52 6.83 -4.69 -5.84
CA VAL A 52 7.31 -5.64 -4.82
C VAL A 52 6.29 -6.77 -4.63
N MET A 53 5.01 -6.42 -4.45
CA MET A 53 3.93 -7.41 -4.28
C MET A 53 3.74 -8.30 -5.51
N GLY A 54 4.01 -7.78 -6.72
CA GLY A 54 3.99 -8.58 -7.95
C GLY A 54 5.16 -9.56 -8.06
N ARG A 55 6.30 -9.27 -7.42
CA ARG A 55 7.48 -10.16 -7.39
C ARG A 55 7.38 -11.23 -6.31
N GLU A 56 6.66 -10.97 -5.21
CA GLU A 56 6.46 -11.93 -4.12
C GLU A 56 5.58 -13.13 -4.53
N GLY A 57 4.85 -13.05 -5.65
CA GLY A 57 4.14 -14.18 -6.27
C GLY A 57 4.94 -14.96 -7.33
N GLU A 58 6.19 -14.60 -7.59
CA GLU A 58 7.11 -15.28 -8.53
C GLU A 58 8.23 -16.01 -7.76
N VAL A 59 7.87 -16.80 -6.75
CA VAL A 59 8.79 -17.71 -6.06
C VAL A 59 8.33 -19.17 -6.19
N GLU A 60 8.20 -19.65 -7.43
CA GLU A 60 8.28 -21.08 -7.71
C GLU A 60 9.33 -21.34 -8.81
N ASP A 61 10.39 -22.04 -8.39
CA ASP A 61 11.31 -22.90 -9.12
C ASP A 61 12.06 -22.38 -10.35
N GLU A 62 13.31 -21.97 -10.16
CA GLU A 62 14.44 -22.51 -10.95
C GLU A 62 15.71 -22.61 -10.07
N GLU A 63 15.75 -23.59 -9.17
CA GLU A 63 17.01 -24.33 -9.02
C GLU A 63 17.25 -25.10 -10.32
N SER A 64 17.86 -24.43 -11.29
CA SER A 64 18.67 -25.11 -12.30
C SER A 64 20.00 -24.40 -12.36
N VAL A 65 20.82 -24.68 -11.35
CA VAL A 65 22.27 -24.60 -11.51
C VAL A 65 22.59 -25.55 -12.67
N ALA A 66 22.83 -25.00 -13.86
CA ALA A 66 23.45 -25.73 -14.95
C ALA A 66 24.90 -26.02 -14.57
N ALA A 67 25.11 -26.93 -13.61
CA ALA A 67 26.34 -27.64 -13.41
C ALA A 67 26.22 -28.94 -14.21
N GLU A 68 26.97 -28.99 -15.31
CA GLU A 68 27.14 -30.18 -16.13
C GLU A 68 27.35 -31.44 -15.28
N THR A 69 26.52 -32.44 -15.58
CA THR A 69 26.57 -33.83 -15.17
C THR A 69 27.99 -34.41 -15.15
N THR A 70 28.36 -35.08 -14.06
CA THR A 70 29.07 -36.38 -14.12
C THR A 70 28.86 -37.16 -12.81
N GLU A 71 27.97 -38.15 -12.92
CA GLU A 71 27.97 -39.51 -12.31
C GLU A 71 28.56 -39.71 -10.89
N ASP A 72 27.75 -40.15 -9.91
CA ASP A 72 27.84 -41.53 -9.37
C ASP A 72 26.83 -41.85 -8.22
N GLU A 73 26.37 -43.11 -8.24
CA GLU A 73 25.96 -44.02 -7.14
C GLU A 73 24.84 -43.68 -6.11
N GLU A 74 23.71 -44.37 -6.31
CA GLU A 74 22.87 -45.13 -5.36
C GLU A 74 23.04 -44.91 -3.83
N THR A 75 21.98 -44.46 -3.13
CA THR A 75 21.60 -45.03 -1.83
C THR A 75 20.18 -44.63 -1.39
N ASP A 76 19.47 -45.68 -0.98
CA ASP A 76 18.13 -45.87 -0.44
C ASP A 76 17.75 -45.03 0.80
N GLY A 77 16.45 -44.73 0.91
CA GLY A 77 15.73 -44.78 2.18
C GLY A 77 15.51 -43.48 2.95
N GLY A 78 14.27 -42.96 2.93
CA GLY A 78 13.80 -42.04 3.98
C GLY A 78 12.68 -41.09 3.58
N ASP A 79 11.48 -41.63 3.44
CA ASP A 79 10.22 -40.87 3.48
C ASP A 79 10.11 -40.06 4.79
N THR A 80 10.43 -38.78 4.73
CA THR A 80 9.85 -37.76 5.62
C THR A 80 9.42 -36.59 4.75
N ARG A 81 8.25 -36.76 4.10
CA ARG A 81 7.44 -35.66 3.58
C ARG A 81 7.18 -34.68 4.73
N MET A 82 8.03 -33.66 4.86
CA MET A 82 7.75 -32.48 5.65
C MET A 82 6.57 -31.80 4.97
N GLY A 83 5.36 -32.06 5.45
CA GLY A 83 4.19 -31.26 5.12
C GLY A 83 4.42 -29.86 5.68
N TRP A 84 4.95 -28.97 4.83
CA TRP A 84 4.80 -27.55 5.02
C TRP A 84 3.42 -27.22 4.48
N ASP A 85 2.54 -26.76 5.36
CA ASP A 85 1.18 -26.32 5.05
C ASP A 85 1.18 -25.43 3.80
N GLU A 86 0.55 -25.92 2.73
CA GLU A 86 0.12 -25.13 1.56
C GLU A 86 -1.07 -24.21 1.91
N GLU A 87 -1.20 -23.78 3.17
CA GLU A 87 -2.34 -22.98 3.66
C GLU A 87 -1.99 -21.49 3.92
N ASP A 88 -0.72 -21.07 3.75
CA ASP A 88 -0.29 -19.68 4.05
C ASP A 88 -0.19 -18.74 2.81
N ASP A 89 -0.23 -19.24 1.57
CA ASP A 89 -0.11 -18.40 0.36
C ASP A 89 -1.38 -17.58 0.07
N ASP A 90 -2.55 -18.07 0.47
CA ASP A 90 -3.84 -17.38 0.24
C ASP A 90 -4.02 -16.16 1.17
N GLU A 91 -3.48 -16.18 2.39
CA GLU A 91 -3.60 -15.07 3.35
C GLU A 91 -2.70 -13.88 2.96
N ALA A 92 -1.49 -14.16 2.43
CA ALA A 92 -0.59 -13.15 1.90
C ALA A 92 -1.19 -12.41 0.69
N ALA A 93 -1.83 -13.14 -0.23
CA ALA A 93 -2.50 -12.54 -1.39
C ALA A 93 -3.70 -11.65 -1.01
N LEU A 94 -4.48 -12.05 0.00
CA LEU A 94 -5.58 -11.24 0.54
C LEU A 94 -5.07 -9.96 1.22
N HIS A 95 -4.02 -10.06 2.04
CA HIS A 95 -3.42 -8.91 2.73
C HIS A 95 -2.72 -7.95 1.75
N ASN A 96 -2.12 -8.46 0.66
CA ASN A 96 -1.50 -7.66 -0.39
C ASN A 96 -2.52 -6.87 -1.23
N MET A 97 -3.68 -7.46 -1.56
CA MET A 97 -4.74 -6.74 -2.27
C MET A 97 -5.29 -5.56 -1.45
N ASP A 98 -5.29 -5.67 -0.12
CA ASP A 98 -5.79 -4.63 0.77
C ASP A 98 -4.88 -3.41 0.83
N VAL A 99 -3.56 -3.58 0.71
CA VAL A 99 -2.61 -2.44 0.64
C VAL A 99 -2.80 -1.62 -0.63
N ALA A 100 -2.98 -2.28 -1.78
CA ALA A 100 -3.24 -1.59 -3.04
C ALA A 100 -4.53 -0.74 -2.98
N LYS A 101 -5.60 -1.28 -2.36
CA LYS A 101 -6.86 -0.54 -2.12
C LYS A 101 -6.66 0.66 -1.21
N VAL A 102 -5.79 0.57 -0.20
CA VAL A 102 -5.49 1.71 0.70
C VAL A 102 -4.86 2.86 -0.07
N TYR A 103 -3.88 2.58 -0.94
CA TYR A 103 -3.25 3.62 -1.77
C TYR A 103 -4.23 4.24 -2.78
N GLU A 104 -5.02 3.43 -3.47
CA GLU A 104 -6.04 3.91 -4.40
C GLU A 104 -7.03 4.84 -3.71
N ASN A 105 -7.60 4.39 -2.60
CA ASN A 105 -8.58 5.17 -1.85
C ASN A 105 -7.96 6.47 -1.28
N THR A 106 -6.68 6.44 -0.92
CA THR A 106 -5.95 7.64 -0.48
C THR A 106 -5.84 8.67 -1.61
N ILE A 107 -5.52 8.24 -2.83
CA ILE A 107 -5.43 9.12 -4.01
C ILE A 107 -6.80 9.73 -4.33
N GLU A 108 -7.86 8.92 -4.33
CA GLU A 108 -9.24 9.38 -4.57
C GLU A 108 -9.66 10.45 -3.56
N ARG A 109 -9.46 10.19 -2.27
CA ARG A 109 -9.83 11.13 -1.18
C ARG A 109 -9.07 12.45 -1.27
N LEU A 110 -7.78 12.41 -1.63
CA LEU A 110 -6.97 13.60 -1.86
C LEU A 110 -7.45 14.37 -3.10
N ASN A 111 -7.79 13.68 -4.19
CA ASN A 111 -8.38 14.30 -5.39
C ASN A 111 -9.70 14.99 -5.09
N GLU A 112 -10.61 14.33 -4.36
CA GLU A 112 -11.86 14.94 -3.93
C GLU A 112 -11.62 16.21 -3.09
N ALA A 113 -10.67 16.15 -2.15
CA ALA A 113 -10.35 17.30 -1.29
C ALA A 113 -9.74 18.47 -2.09
N LEU A 114 -8.84 18.18 -3.04
CA LEU A 114 -8.28 19.16 -3.95
C LEU A 114 -9.33 19.78 -4.87
N ASN A 115 -10.26 18.97 -5.37
CA ASN A 115 -11.34 19.41 -6.26
C ASN A 115 -12.39 20.25 -5.53
N ARG A 116 -12.72 19.89 -4.28
CA ARG A 116 -13.48 20.77 -3.38
C ARG A 116 -12.78 22.13 -3.31
N GLY A 117 -11.47 22.11 -3.04
CA GLY A 117 -10.56 23.28 -3.03
C GLY A 117 -10.72 24.26 -4.20
N THR A 118 -10.92 23.72 -5.40
CA THR A 118 -11.00 24.51 -6.64
C THR A 118 -12.39 25.00 -6.99
N ALA A 119 -13.45 24.39 -6.43
CA ALA A 119 -14.83 24.69 -6.80
C ALA A 119 -15.31 26.05 -6.22
N TYR A 120 -14.75 26.50 -5.10
CA TYR A 120 -15.08 27.80 -4.49
C TYR A 120 -14.27 28.98 -5.05
N ASP A 121 -13.17 28.73 -5.78
CA ASP A 121 -12.31 29.79 -6.35
C ASP A 121 -12.92 30.37 -7.65
N VAL A 122 -13.76 29.61 -8.34
CA VAL A 122 -14.43 30.07 -9.59
C VAL A 122 -15.60 31.04 -9.33
N GLY A 123 -16.04 31.20 -8.07
CA GLY A 123 -17.20 32.02 -7.70
C GLY A 123 -16.89 33.43 -7.18
N ALA A 124 -15.62 33.80 -6.98
CA ALA A 124 -15.23 35.06 -6.32
C ALA A 124 -14.80 36.18 -7.30
N SER A 125 -15.27 36.16 -8.53
CA SER A 125 -15.17 37.29 -9.47
C SER A 125 -16.55 37.62 -10.01
N GLY A 126 -17.25 38.54 -9.33
CA GLY A 126 -18.55 39.09 -9.71
C GLY A 126 -18.87 40.32 -8.88
#